data_AF-A0A1G0I759-F1
#
_entry.id   AF-A0A1G0I759-F1
#
_cell.length_a   1.000
_cell.length_b   1.000
_cell.length_c   1.000
_cell.angle_alpha   90.00
_cell.angle_beta   90.00
_cell.angle_gamma   90.00
#
_symmetry.space_group_name_H-M   'P 1'
#
loop_
_entity.id
_entity.type
_entity.pdbx_description
1 polymer ?
#
loop_
_entity_poly.entity_id
_entity_poly.type
_entity_poly.pdbx_seq_one_letter_code
_entity_poly.pdbx_strand_id
1 'polypeptide(L)'
;MAKKTVKKEKTVVCGKDHRYNGWTNYETWALALWIDNDGEDSYWRERYVEAKDPENWAEHQREWVKKGTFTVDETAAGILAEEMKDAFEERMSEMLESASVSASMWADLLGAALSEVNWNEVASHYSEE
;
A
#
# COMPACT_ATOMS: atom_id res chain seq x y z
N MET A 1 -14.98 -54.42 -2.68
CA MET A 1 -13.80 -53.55 -2.67
C MET A 1 -14.23 -52.15 -2.22
N ALA A 2 -13.94 -51.77 -0.98
CA ALA A 2 -14.34 -50.46 -0.44
C ALA A 2 -13.26 -49.41 -0.74
N LYS A 3 -13.63 -48.34 -1.47
CA LYS A 3 -12.75 -47.22 -1.76
C LYS A 3 -12.61 -46.37 -0.48
N LYS A 4 -11.43 -46.34 0.13
CA LYS A 4 -11.10 -45.40 1.21
C LYS A 4 -10.85 -44.03 0.60
N THR A 5 -11.73 -43.08 0.87
CA THR A 5 -11.54 -41.67 0.54
C THR A 5 -10.58 -41.06 1.56
N VAL A 6 -9.39 -40.67 1.12
CA VAL A 6 -8.41 -39.95 1.95
C VAL A 6 -8.86 -38.49 2.03
N LYS A 7 -9.28 -38.04 3.22
CA LYS A 7 -9.50 -36.62 3.50
C LYS A 7 -8.13 -35.93 3.54
N LYS A 8 -7.89 -34.97 2.64
CA LYS A 8 -6.74 -34.07 2.75
C LYS A 8 -6.98 -33.13 3.93
N GLU A 9 -6.26 -33.34 5.03
CA GLU A 9 -6.13 -32.35 6.10
C GLU A 9 -5.44 -31.11 5.53
N LYS A 10 -6.10 -29.94 5.67
CA LYS A 10 -5.45 -28.65 5.44
C LYS A 10 -4.50 -28.42 6.60
N THR A 11 -3.21 -28.45 6.33
CA THR A 11 -2.19 -28.02 7.30
C THR A 11 -2.42 -26.54 7.61
N VAL A 12 -2.94 -26.24 8.80
CA VAL A 12 -2.94 -24.88 9.33
C VAL A 12 -1.52 -24.59 9.77
N VAL A 13 -0.76 -23.88 8.95
CA VAL A 13 0.53 -23.33 9.35
C VAL A 13 0.22 -22.22 10.35
N CYS A 14 0.55 -22.44 11.63
CA CYS A 14 0.49 -21.43 12.66
C CYS A 14 1.66 -20.44 12.49
N GLY A 15 1.59 -19.62 11.43
CA GLY A 15 2.21 -18.30 11.45
C GLY A 15 1.25 -17.39 12.22
N LYS A 16 1.77 -16.55 13.13
CA LYS A 16 0.93 -15.54 13.77
C LYS A 16 0.33 -14.70 12.65
N ASP A 17 -0.99 -14.54 12.64
CA ASP A 17 -1.62 -13.60 11.72
C ASP A 17 -1.07 -12.21 12.08
N HIS A 18 -0.26 -11.63 11.19
CA HIS A 18 0.35 -10.32 11.38
C HIS A 18 -0.62 -9.19 11.02
N ARG A 19 -1.82 -9.53 10.54
CA ARG A 19 -2.85 -8.57 10.20
C ARG A 19 -3.28 -7.76 11.42
N TYR A 20 -3.54 -6.49 11.19
CA TYR A 20 -4.02 -5.56 12.21
C TYR A 20 -5.27 -4.86 11.70
N ASN A 21 -6.40 -5.07 12.38
CA ASN A 21 -7.70 -4.50 12.00
C ASN A 21 -8.08 -4.70 10.52
N GLY A 22 -7.72 -5.84 9.95
CA GLY A 22 -8.01 -6.17 8.54
C GLY A 22 -6.91 -5.79 7.54
N TRP A 23 -5.93 -4.98 7.95
CA TRP A 23 -4.76 -4.59 7.14
C TRP A 23 -3.60 -5.55 7.32
N THR A 24 -2.63 -5.56 6.40
CA THR A 24 -1.49 -6.50 6.43
C THR A 24 -0.63 -6.40 7.70
N ASN A 25 -0.46 -5.20 8.28
CA ASN A 25 0.26 -4.95 9.52
C ASN A 25 -0.22 -3.66 10.21
N TYR A 26 0.39 -3.31 11.34
CA TYR A 26 0.03 -2.13 12.13
C TYR A 26 0.36 -0.83 11.41
N GLU A 27 1.53 -0.75 10.77
CA GLU A 27 2.04 0.43 10.06
C GLU A 27 1.09 0.84 8.93
N THR A 28 0.62 -0.15 8.16
CA THR A 28 -0.36 0.04 7.08
C THR A 28 -1.70 0.53 7.62
N TRP A 29 -2.23 -0.10 8.68
CA TRP A 29 -3.48 0.35 9.31
C TRP A 29 -3.36 1.76 9.89
N ALA A 30 -2.26 2.05 10.60
CA ALA A 30 -2.06 3.33 11.25
C ALA A 30 -2.02 4.45 10.21
N LEU A 31 -1.30 4.25 9.11
CA LEU A 31 -1.26 5.23 8.03
C LEU A 31 -2.66 5.47 7.43
N ALA A 32 -3.38 4.41 7.07
CA ALA A 32 -4.73 4.52 6.51
C ALA A 32 -5.69 5.26 7.46
N LEU A 33 -5.63 4.94 8.76
CA LEU A 33 -6.41 5.63 9.79
C LEU A 33 -6.11 7.14 9.86
N TRP A 34 -4.83 7.53 9.79
CA TRP A 34 -4.45 8.94 9.88
C TRP A 34 -4.81 9.72 8.62
N ILE A 35 -4.70 9.12 7.44
CA ILE A 35 -5.13 9.76 6.19
C ILE A 35 -6.64 10.09 6.22
N ASP A 36 -7.46 9.16 6.72
CA ASP A 36 -8.90 9.36 6.89
C ASP A 36 -9.21 10.47 7.91
N ASN A 37 -8.53 10.45 9.06
CA ASN A 37 -8.77 11.43 10.14
C ASN A 37 -8.24 12.84 9.84
N ASP A 38 -7.08 12.97 9.20
CA ASP A 38 -6.42 14.26 8.95
C ASP A 38 -7.01 15.00 7.73
N GLY A 39 -8.00 14.41 7.07
CA GLY A 39 -8.71 15.01 5.92
C GLY A 39 -7.94 14.96 4.60
N GLU A 40 -6.80 14.26 4.56
CA GLU A 40 -6.03 14.03 3.33
C GLU A 40 -6.71 13.04 2.38
N ASP A 41 -7.70 12.28 2.86
CA ASP A 41 -8.49 11.33 2.08
C ASP A 41 -9.00 11.94 0.74
N SER A 42 -9.58 13.15 0.79
CA SER A 42 -10.10 13.81 -0.41
C SER A 42 -9.02 14.13 -1.46
N TYR A 43 -7.82 14.48 -1.02
CA TYR A 43 -6.68 14.75 -1.90
C TYR A 43 -6.23 13.46 -2.58
N TRP A 44 -6.05 12.38 -1.81
CA TRP A 44 -5.61 11.11 -2.35
C TRP A 44 -6.64 10.46 -3.29
N ARG A 45 -7.94 10.69 -3.07
CA ARG A 45 -8.99 10.31 -4.02
C ARG A 45 -8.88 11.02 -5.36
N GLU A 46 -8.62 12.32 -5.36
CA GLU A 46 -8.42 13.07 -6.60
C GLU A 46 -7.20 12.54 -7.36
N ARG A 47 -6.09 12.30 -6.65
CA ARG A 47 -4.88 11.68 -7.22
C ARG A 47 -5.14 10.27 -7.76
N TYR A 48 -5.96 9.46 -7.09
CA TYR A 48 -6.38 8.16 -7.61
C TYR A 48 -7.12 8.29 -8.94
N VAL A 49 -8.06 9.23 -9.05
CA VAL A 49 -8.82 9.48 -10.29
C VAL A 49 -7.88 9.90 -11.42
N GLU A 50 -6.92 10.78 -11.14
CA GLU A 50 -5.91 11.18 -12.13
C GLU A 50 -4.99 10.02 -12.52
N ALA A 51 -4.63 9.16 -11.57
CA ALA A 51 -3.83 7.96 -11.81
C ALA A 51 -4.58 6.91 -12.66
N LYS A 52 -5.92 6.99 -12.76
CA LYS A 52 -6.70 6.14 -13.68
C LYS A 52 -6.64 6.58 -15.13
N ASP A 53 -6.13 7.77 -15.43
CA ASP A 53 -6.04 8.29 -16.80
C ASP A 53 -4.86 7.66 -17.57
N PRO A 54 -5.10 6.80 -18.58
CA PRO A 54 -4.05 6.14 -19.33
C PRO A 54 -3.17 7.08 -20.16
N GLU A 55 -3.60 8.33 -20.37
CA GLU A 55 -2.77 9.36 -21.04
C GLU A 55 -1.53 9.69 -20.20
N ASN A 56 -1.65 9.65 -18.87
CA ASN A 56 -0.56 9.94 -17.92
C ASN A 56 0.36 8.74 -17.67
N TRP A 57 0.01 7.56 -18.18
CA TRP A 57 0.77 6.34 -17.90
C TRP A 57 2.07 6.24 -18.69
N ALA A 58 3.01 5.48 -18.14
CA ALA A 58 4.14 4.99 -18.90
C ALA A 58 3.68 3.98 -19.97
N GLU A 59 4.47 3.82 -21.03
CA GLU A 59 4.14 2.92 -22.15
C GLU A 59 3.92 1.47 -21.69
N HIS A 60 4.77 0.98 -20.79
CA HIS A 60 4.68 -0.38 -20.27
C HIS A 60 3.40 -0.63 -19.46
N GLN A 61 2.92 0.37 -18.70
CA GLN A 61 1.66 0.29 -17.94
C GLN A 61 0.47 0.11 -18.90
N ARG A 62 0.40 0.95 -19.95
CA ARG A 62 -0.62 0.80 -21.00
C ARG A 62 -0.54 -0.56 -21.69
N GLU A 63 0.67 -1.04 -21.95
CA GLU A 63 0.86 -2.34 -22.59
C GLU A 63 0.40 -3.50 -21.70
N TRP A 64 0.69 -3.47 -20.40
CA TRP A 64 0.25 -4.49 -19.44
C TRP A 64 -1.27 -4.54 -19.34
N VAL A 65 -1.94 -3.39 -19.27
CA VAL A 65 -3.40 -3.34 -19.25
C VAL A 65 -3.99 -3.82 -20.57
N LYS A 66 -3.42 -3.43 -21.71
CA LYS A 66 -3.84 -3.93 -23.03
C LYS A 66 -3.70 -5.44 -23.17
N LYS A 67 -2.68 -6.03 -22.55
CA LYS A 67 -2.45 -7.49 -22.52
C LYS A 67 -3.32 -8.22 -21.48
N GLY A 68 -4.04 -7.48 -20.63
CA GLY A 68 -4.82 -8.03 -19.52
C GLY A 68 -3.98 -8.60 -18.40
N THR A 69 -2.71 -8.19 -18.27
CA THR A 69 -1.83 -8.58 -17.15
C THR A 69 -2.28 -7.91 -15.86
N PHE A 70 -2.70 -6.65 -15.95
CA PHE A 70 -3.26 -5.85 -14.86
C PHE A 70 -4.53 -5.17 -15.35
N THR A 71 -5.42 -4.84 -14.42
CA THR A 71 -6.57 -3.97 -14.65
C THR A 71 -6.16 -2.49 -14.59
N VAL A 72 -7.10 -1.61 -14.97
CA VAL A 72 -6.92 -0.17 -14.83
C VAL A 72 -6.79 0.22 -13.36
N ASP A 73 -7.62 -0.36 -12.48
CA ASP A 73 -7.60 -0.08 -11.04
C ASP A 73 -6.31 -0.57 -10.39
N GLU A 74 -5.83 -1.78 -10.70
CA GLU A 74 -4.55 -2.27 -10.18
C GLU A 74 -3.37 -1.41 -10.64
N THR A 75 -3.42 -0.90 -11.88
CA THR A 75 -2.37 -0.02 -12.41
C THR A 75 -2.40 1.35 -11.74
N ALA A 76 -3.60 1.93 -11.58
CA ALA A 76 -3.78 3.21 -10.91
C ALA A 76 -3.40 3.14 -9.43
N ALA A 77 -3.77 2.06 -8.74
CA ALA A 77 -3.37 1.81 -7.36
C ALA A 77 -1.85 1.70 -7.22
N GLY A 78 -1.17 1.01 -8.16
CA GLY A 78 0.30 0.95 -8.17
C GLY A 78 0.95 2.33 -8.38
N ILE A 79 0.41 3.16 -9.27
CA ILE A 79 0.90 4.53 -9.49
C ILE A 79 0.70 5.38 -8.23
N LEU A 80 -0.50 5.36 -7.66
CA LEU A 80 -0.82 6.08 -6.43
C LEU A 80 0.04 5.61 -5.26
N ALA A 81 0.29 4.31 -5.14
CA ALA A 81 1.12 3.74 -4.07
C ALA A 81 2.54 4.31 -4.06
N GLU A 82 3.19 4.38 -5.23
CA GLU A 82 4.52 5.00 -5.34
C GLU A 82 4.48 6.49 -5.04
N GLU A 83 3.46 7.21 -5.52
CA GLU A 83 3.30 8.63 -5.22
C GLU A 83 3.09 8.91 -3.73
N MET A 84 2.22 8.14 -3.07
CA MET A 84 2.00 8.25 -1.63
C MET A 84 3.29 7.99 -0.87
N LYS A 85 4.02 6.93 -1.25
CA LYS A 85 5.29 6.59 -0.62
C LYS A 85 6.28 7.74 -0.73
N ASP A 86 6.49 8.28 -1.93
CA ASP A 86 7.41 9.39 -2.17
C ASP A 86 7.01 10.63 -1.35
N ALA A 87 5.72 10.99 -1.35
CA ALA A 87 5.22 12.15 -0.61
C ALA A 87 5.40 12.02 0.91
N PHE A 88 5.18 10.84 1.48
CA PHE A 88 5.36 10.61 2.91
C PHE A 88 6.83 10.50 3.31
N GLU A 89 7.68 9.91 2.47
CA GLU A 89 9.13 9.87 2.70
C GLU A 89 9.75 11.27 2.63
N GLU A 90 9.32 12.10 1.68
CA GLU A 90 9.74 13.52 1.58
C GLU A 90 9.30 14.30 2.81
N ARG A 91 8.02 14.21 3.20
CA ARG A 91 7.49 14.89 4.39
C ARG A 91 8.21 14.45 5.67
N MET A 92 8.54 13.17 5.80
CA MET A 92 9.34 12.67 6.92
C MET A 92 10.73 13.29 6.90
N SER A 93 11.40 13.32 5.74
CA SER A 93 12.74 13.91 5.61
C SER A 93 12.75 15.39 6.01
N GLU A 94 11.79 16.18 5.52
CA GLU A 94 11.62 17.59 5.88
C GLU A 94 11.38 17.78 7.39
N MET A 95 10.50 16.95 7.97
CA MET A 95 10.22 16.97 9.41
C MET A 95 11.49 16.66 10.22
N LEU A 96 12.25 15.64 9.83
CA LEU A 96 13.48 15.24 10.54
C LEU A 96 14.60 16.28 10.40
N GLU A 97 14.73 16.92 9.24
CA GLU A 97 15.68 18.00 9.02
C GLU A 97 15.32 19.24 9.86
N SER A 98 14.05 19.66 9.84
CA SER A 98 13.57 20.79 10.64
C SER A 98 13.72 20.56 12.14
N ALA A 99 13.56 19.31 12.60
CA ALA A 99 13.81 18.91 13.98
C ALA A 99 15.31 18.66 14.30
N SER A 100 16.21 18.82 13.33
CA SER A 100 17.66 18.58 13.47
C SER A 100 18.01 17.16 13.97
N VAL A 101 17.23 16.16 13.56
CA VAL A 101 17.36 14.74 13.97
C VAL A 101 17.48 13.76 12.78
N SER A 102 17.81 14.27 11.59
CA SER A 102 17.89 13.51 10.34
C SER A 102 18.88 12.34 10.33
N ALA A 103 19.90 12.35 11.19
CA ALA A 103 20.84 11.23 11.38
C ALA A 103 20.81 10.75 12.84
N SER A 104 19.65 10.26 13.28
CA SER A 104 19.44 9.77 14.64
C SER A 104 18.74 8.43 14.67
N MET A 105 18.80 7.74 15.81
CA MET A 105 18.03 6.53 16.08
C MET A 105 16.53 6.70 15.76
N TRP A 106 15.96 7.90 15.98
CA TRP A 106 14.56 8.16 15.65
C TRP A 106 14.30 8.18 14.16
N ALA A 107 15.22 8.74 13.37
CA ALA A 107 15.14 8.70 11.91
C ALA A 107 15.19 7.26 11.39
N ASP A 108 16.09 6.44 11.93
CA ASP A 108 16.20 5.02 11.57
C ASP A 108 14.92 4.24 11.90
N LEU A 109 14.33 4.46 13.08
CA LEU A 109 13.11 3.78 13.50
C LEU A 109 11.88 4.21 12.70
N LEU A 110 11.75 5.50 12.40
CA LEU A 110 10.65 6.02 11.59
C LEU A 110 10.76 5.56 10.14
N GLY A 111 11.96 5.60 9.56
CA GLY A 111 12.21 5.08 8.22
C GLY A 111 11.94 3.59 8.11
N ALA A 112 12.35 2.80 9.12
CA ALA A 112 12.02 1.38 9.17
C ALA A 112 10.51 1.15 9.23
N ALA A 113 9.77 1.90 10.05
CA ALA A 113 8.31 1.78 10.14
C ALA A 113 7.61 2.15 8.82
N LEU A 114 8.02 3.24 8.15
CA LEU A 114 7.48 3.60 6.84
C LEU A 114 7.82 2.55 5.76
N SER A 115 8.98 1.92 5.84
CA SER A 115 9.36 0.87 4.88
C SER A 115 8.52 -0.41 4.99
N GLU A 116 7.86 -0.63 6.13
CA GLU A 116 6.96 -1.76 6.36
C GLU A 116 5.51 -1.46 5.91
N VAL A 117 5.19 -0.22 5.53
CA VAL A 117 3.86 0.12 5.01
C VAL A 117 3.61 -0.61 3.68
N ASN A 118 2.47 -1.29 3.59
CA ASN A 118 2.01 -1.84 2.33
C ASN A 118 1.25 -0.77 1.53
N TRP A 119 2.02 0.07 0.83
CA TRP A 119 1.49 1.18 0.02
C TRP A 119 0.46 0.75 -1.03
N ASN A 120 0.63 -0.44 -1.62
CA ASN A 120 -0.32 -0.98 -2.58
C ASN A 120 -1.67 -1.31 -1.93
N GLU A 121 -1.68 -1.81 -0.70
CA GLU A 121 -2.92 -2.09 0.03
C GLU A 121 -3.66 -0.79 0.36
N VAL A 122 -2.94 0.24 0.82
CA VAL A 122 -3.52 1.57 1.09
C VAL A 122 -4.10 2.17 -0.19
N ALA A 123 -3.33 2.18 -1.28
CA ALA A 123 -3.78 2.74 -2.55
C ALA A 123 -4.96 1.96 -3.17
N SER A 124 -4.97 0.62 -3.04
CA SER A 124 -6.05 -0.21 -3.57
C SER A 124 -7.37 0.01 -2.83
N HIS A 125 -7.33 0.47 -1.58
CA HIS A 125 -8.55 0.78 -0.82
C HIS A 125 -9.42 1.83 -1.53
N TYR A 126 -8.82 2.79 -2.22
CA TYR A 126 -9.52 3.81 -3.01
C TYR A 126 -10.24 3.27 -4.26
N SER A 127 -9.94 2.04 -4.67
CA SER A 127 -10.63 1.37 -5.78
C SER A 127 -11.93 0.67 -5.35
N GLU A 128 -12.06 0.34 -4.07
CA GLU A 128 -13.14 -0.48 -3.51
C GLU A 128 -14.30 0.34 -2.91
N GLU A 129 -14.15 1.66 -2.82
CA GLU A 129 -15.15 2.62 -2.30
C GLU A 129 -15.88 3.39 -3.41
#